data_AF-W1NCH5-F1
#
_entry.id   AF-W1NCH5-F1
#
_cell.length_a   1.000
_cell.length_b   1.000
_cell.length_c   1.000
_cell.angle_alpha   90.00
_cell.angle_beta   90.00
_cell.angle_gamma   90.00
#
_symmetry.space_group_name_H-M   'P 1'
#
loop_
_entity.id
_entity.type
_entity.pdbx_description
1 polymer ?
#
loop_
_entity_poly.entity_id
_entity_poly.type
_entity_poly.pdbx_seq_one_letter_code
_entity_poly.pdbx_strand_id
1 'polypeptide(L)'
;MLNVESVERVEKIIALQPEIIDRLKSLPLVVVNPDIGPNSIFQDDVGEFIAVHWGRWALEPLGAGWPVGPKQLECLGEVLSEAKRGRKALLDVAEKDVCLATLMYELEKLCVRQQFASALDLVPLILDCVGTPSAVPQETV
;
A
#
# COMPACT_ATOMS: atom_id res chain seq x y z
N MET A 1 -22.63 -13.05 10.68
CA MET A 1 -23.40 -13.32 9.46
C MET A 1 -22.95 -12.28 8.45
N LEU A 2 -22.38 -12.67 7.31
CA LEU A 2 -21.95 -11.71 6.28
C LEU A 2 -23.20 -10.97 5.78
N ASN A 3 -23.17 -9.64 5.79
CA ASN A 3 -24.28 -8.85 5.25
C ASN A 3 -24.24 -8.91 3.70
N VAL A 4 -25.40 -8.79 3.06
CA VAL A 4 -25.52 -8.83 1.59
C VAL A 4 -24.65 -7.73 0.95
N GLU A 5 -24.58 -6.57 1.60
CA GLU A 5 -23.79 -5.43 1.14
C GLU A 5 -22.27 -5.71 1.08
N SER A 6 -21.70 -6.46 2.03
CA SER A 6 -20.27 -6.81 2.00
C SER A 6 -19.98 -7.79 0.86
N VAL A 7 -20.92 -8.70 0.56
CA VAL A 7 -20.78 -9.63 -0.57
C VAL A 7 -20.72 -8.84 -1.87
N GLU A 8 -21.66 -7.93 -2.09
CA GLU A 8 -21.68 -7.08 -3.30
C GLU A 8 -20.40 -6.23 -3.43
N ARG A 9 -19.88 -5.69 -2.34
CA ARG A 9 -18.64 -4.89 -2.36
C ARG A 9 -17.42 -5.75 -2.70
N VAL A 10 -17.35 -6.98 -2.20
CA VAL A 10 -16.28 -7.92 -2.54
C VAL A 10 -16.37 -8.33 -4.02
N GLU A 11 -17.57 -8.62 -4.52
CA GLU A 11 -17.79 -8.92 -5.94
C GLU A 11 -17.33 -7.75 -6.84
N LYS A 12 -17.56 -6.50 -6.42
CA LYS A 12 -17.03 -5.33 -7.14
C LYS A 12 -15.51 -5.30 -7.16
N ILE A 13 -14.82 -5.58 -6.04
CA ILE A 13 -13.35 -5.68 -6.03
C ILE A 13 -12.87 -6.79 -6.96
N ILE A 14 -13.54 -7.95 -6.98
CA ILE A 14 -13.21 -9.06 -7.88
C ILE A 14 -13.35 -8.62 -9.34
N ALA A 15 -14.43 -7.91 -9.69
CA ALA A 15 -14.62 -7.38 -11.04
C ALA A 15 -13.57 -6.33 -11.44
N LEU A 16 -13.10 -5.52 -10.49
CA LEU A 16 -12.07 -4.49 -10.68
C LEU A 16 -10.64 -5.04 -10.54
N GLN A 17 -10.46 -6.33 -10.25
CA GLN A 17 -9.15 -6.93 -10.00
C GLN A 17 -8.12 -6.66 -11.11
N PRO A 18 -8.45 -6.76 -12.42
CA PRO A 18 -7.47 -6.47 -13.47
C PRO A 18 -6.93 -5.03 -13.40
N GLU A 19 -7.82 -4.05 -13.19
CA GLU A 19 -7.44 -2.63 -13.05
C GLU A 19 -6.57 -2.41 -11.81
N ILE A 20 -6.94 -3.01 -10.67
CA ILE A 20 -6.14 -2.93 -9.44
C ILE A 20 -4.74 -3.46 -9.70
N ILE A 21 -4.61 -4.63 -10.33
CA ILE A 21 -3.32 -5.24 -10.65
C ILE A 21 -2.48 -4.31 -11.54
N ASP A 22 -3.07 -3.72 -12.57
CA ASP A 22 -2.35 -2.83 -13.49
C ASP A 22 -1.87 -1.55 -12.80
N ARG A 23 -2.70 -0.96 -11.92
CA ARG A 23 -2.33 0.20 -11.10
C ARG A 23 -1.24 -0.12 -10.09
N LEU A 24 -1.24 -1.30 -9.49
CA LEU A 24 -0.17 -1.72 -8.58
C LEU A 24 1.14 -1.98 -9.31
N LYS A 25 1.09 -2.54 -10.53
CA LYS A 25 2.28 -2.81 -11.35
C LYS A 25 2.95 -1.55 -11.89
N SER A 26 2.20 -0.46 -12.06
CA SER A 26 2.76 0.82 -12.54
C SER A 26 3.52 1.59 -11.45
N LEU A 27 3.32 1.22 -10.19
CA LEU A 27 3.99 1.87 -9.07
C LEU A 27 5.48 1.48 -9.00
N PRO A 28 6.35 2.41 -8.58
CA PRO A 28 7.74 2.09 -8.25
C PRO A 28 7.81 1.02 -7.16
N LEU A 29 8.71 0.05 -7.33
CA LEU A 29 8.97 -0.96 -6.32
C LEU A 29 9.84 -0.41 -5.18
N VAL A 30 9.50 -0.79 -3.95
CA VAL A 30 10.25 -0.48 -2.74
C VAL A 30 10.62 -1.75 -2.00
N VAL A 31 11.73 -1.68 -1.28
CA VAL A 31 12.16 -2.77 -0.41
C VAL A 31 11.37 -2.69 0.90
N VAL A 32 10.64 -3.76 1.21
CA VAL A 32 9.85 -3.88 2.44
C VAL A 32 10.37 -5.07 3.24
N ASN A 33 10.49 -4.89 4.56
CA ASN A 33 10.67 -5.99 5.48
C ASN A 33 9.77 -5.77 6.72
N PRO A 34 8.73 -6.60 6.90
CA PRO A 34 7.78 -6.46 8.01
C PRO A 34 8.38 -6.79 9.37
N ASP A 35 9.58 -7.37 9.42
CA ASP A 35 10.29 -7.72 10.66
C ASP A 35 11.25 -6.60 11.09
N ILE A 36 11.39 -5.50 10.32
CA ILE A 36 12.16 -4.32 10.75
C ILE A 36 11.39 -3.59 11.85
N GLY A 37 12.03 -3.46 13.00
CA GLY A 37 11.53 -2.74 14.16
C GLY A 37 12.60 -2.56 15.23
N PRO A 38 12.27 -1.99 16.40
CA PRO A 38 13.24 -1.66 17.45
C PRO A 38 14.07 -2.84 17.95
N ASN A 39 13.56 -4.08 17.83
CA ASN A 39 14.24 -5.30 18.27
C ASN A 39 15.08 -5.98 17.18
N SER A 40 15.07 -5.47 15.95
CA SER A 40 15.80 -6.05 14.81
C SER A 40 16.80 -5.09 14.17
N ILE A 41 16.87 -3.85 14.68
CA ILE A 41 17.88 -2.86 14.35
C ILE A 41 18.82 -2.72 15.55
N PHE A 42 20.11 -2.91 15.30
CA PHE A 42 21.18 -2.72 16.28
C PHE A 42 22.01 -1.52 15.90
N GLN A 43 22.59 -0.83 16.87
CA GLN A 43 23.57 0.22 16.61
C GLN A 43 24.96 -0.36 16.86
N ASP A 44 25.88 -0.16 15.93
CA ASP A 44 27.27 -0.58 16.10
C ASP A 44 28.08 0.43 16.95
N ASP A 45 29.36 0.09 17.18
CA ASP A 45 30.26 0.92 18.00
C ASP A 45 30.59 2.28 17.34
N VAL A 46 30.27 2.47 16.06
CA VAL A 46 30.50 3.71 15.29
C VAL A 46 29.21 4.54 15.17
N GLY A 47 28.08 4.00 15.62
CA GLY A 47 26.78 4.67 15.64
C GLY A 47 25.89 4.36 14.43
N GLU A 48 26.29 3.45 13.54
CA GLU A 48 25.53 3.04 12.36
C GLU A 48 24.44 2.02 12.72
N PHE A 49 23.30 2.08 12.03
CA PHE A 49 22.18 1.17 12.26
C PHE A 49 22.28 -0.07 11.34
N ILE A 50 22.32 -1.24 11.96
CA ILE A 50 22.44 -2.54 11.31
C ILE A 50 21.14 -3.31 11.48
N ALA A 51 20.49 -3.64 10.35
CA ALA A 51 19.40 -4.61 10.32
C ALA A 51 20.00 -6.03 10.28
N VAL A 52 19.78 -6.82 11.33
CA VAL A 52 20.35 -8.19 11.42
C VAL A 52 19.42 -9.26 10.86
N HIS A 53 18.13 -8.95 10.68
CA HIS A 53 17.14 -9.89 10.19
C HIS A 53 17.03 -9.86 8.66
N TRP A 54 17.59 -10.86 8.00
CA TRP A 54 17.56 -11.01 6.54
C TRP A 54 16.38 -11.86 6.01
N GLY A 55 15.46 -12.26 6.89
CA GLY A 55 14.22 -12.92 6.49
C GLY A 55 13.16 -11.92 6.01
N ARG A 56 12.27 -12.39 5.12
CA ARG A 56 11.02 -11.71 4.69
C ARG A 56 11.20 -10.36 3.99
N TRP A 57 12.38 -10.08 3.44
CA TRP A 57 12.55 -8.97 2.50
C TRP A 57 11.79 -9.24 1.22
N ALA A 58 11.02 -8.25 0.77
CA ALA A 58 10.24 -8.30 -0.46
C ALA A 58 10.41 -7.00 -1.25
N LEU A 59 10.21 -7.09 -2.57
CA LEU A 59 9.99 -5.94 -3.43
C LEU A 59 8.48 -5.78 -3.60
N GLU A 60 7.96 -4.66 -3.15
CA GLU A 60 6.52 -4.39 -3.14
C GLU A 60 6.23 -3.03 -3.79
N PRO A 61 5.01 -2.81 -4.32
CA PRO A 61 4.60 -1.49 -4.79
C PRO A 61 4.69 -0.42 -3.69
N LEU A 62 5.07 0.81 -4.05
CA LEU A 62 5.12 1.94 -3.14
C LEU A 62 3.81 2.10 -2.36
N GLY A 63 3.90 2.08 -1.03
CA GLY A 63 2.75 2.08 -0.11
C GLY A 63 2.64 0.80 0.72
N ALA A 64 3.19 -0.31 0.21
CA ALA A 64 3.24 -1.55 0.97
C ALA A 64 3.97 -1.38 2.32
N GLY A 65 3.39 -1.94 3.38
CA GLY A 65 3.87 -1.82 4.75
C GLY A 65 3.54 -0.49 5.44
N TRP A 66 2.90 0.48 4.76
CA TRP A 66 2.42 1.69 5.41
C TRP A 66 1.24 1.39 6.35
N PRO A 67 1.13 2.03 7.53
CA PRO A 67 0.02 1.76 8.44
C PRO A 67 -1.32 2.26 7.90
N VAL A 68 -2.38 1.46 8.02
CA VAL A 68 -3.74 1.76 7.52
C VAL A 68 -4.64 2.54 8.49
N GLY A 69 -4.09 3.08 9.59
CA GLY A 69 -4.90 3.84 10.54
C GLY A 69 -5.38 5.17 9.92
N PRO A 70 -6.54 5.72 10.34
CA PRO A 70 -7.13 6.91 9.71
C PRO A 70 -6.14 8.08 9.61
N LYS A 71 -5.43 8.38 10.70
CA LYS A 71 -4.42 9.45 10.74
C LYS A 71 -3.25 9.20 9.81
N GLN A 72 -2.85 7.93 9.66
CA GLN A 72 -1.72 7.54 8.81
C GLN A 72 -2.08 7.56 7.34
N LEU A 73 -3.32 7.25 6.98
CA LEU A 73 -3.82 7.41 5.62
C LEU A 73 -4.02 8.90 5.28
N GLU A 74 -4.52 9.71 6.22
CA GLU A 74 -4.66 11.16 6.04
C GLU A 74 -3.32 11.87 5.77
N CYS A 75 -2.23 11.45 6.42
CA CYS A 75 -0.91 12.07 6.21
C CYS A 75 -0.14 11.51 4.99
N LEU A 76 -0.66 10.47 4.32
CA LEU A 76 0.03 9.83 3.21
C LEU A 76 0.32 10.81 2.07
N GLY A 77 -0.63 11.69 1.74
CA GLY A 77 -0.47 12.71 0.69
C GLY A 77 0.64 13.71 0.97
N GLU A 78 0.76 14.16 2.22
CA GLU A 78 1.82 15.08 2.65
C GLU A 78 3.19 14.40 2.57
N VAL A 79 3.30 13.16 3.05
CA VAL A 79 4.55 12.38 3.03
C VAL A 79 4.97 12.04 1.60
N LEU A 80 4.01 11.69 0.73
CA LEU A 80 4.29 11.45 -0.68
C LEU A 80 4.78 12.74 -1.36
N SER A 81 4.14 13.88 -1.08
CA SER A 81 4.55 15.18 -1.61
C SER A 81 5.97 15.57 -1.19
N GLU A 82 6.34 15.28 0.06
CA GLU A 82 7.71 15.39 0.55
C GLU A 82 8.67 14.51 -0.24
N ALA A 83 8.34 13.22 -0.37
CA ALA A 83 9.19 12.25 -1.06
C ALA A 83 9.41 12.60 -2.54
N LYS A 84 8.40 13.17 -3.21
CA LYS A 84 8.47 13.66 -4.60
C LYS A 84 9.54 14.74 -4.78
N ARG A 85 9.83 15.56 -3.77
CA ARG A 85 10.86 16.61 -3.87
C ARG A 85 12.28 16.04 -3.98
N GLY A 86 12.52 14.87 -3.37
CA GLY A 86 13.82 14.20 -3.38
C GLY A 86 13.98 13.12 -4.44
N ARG A 87 12.88 12.59 -5.00
CA ARG A 87 12.90 11.41 -5.88
C ARG A 87 12.08 11.63 -7.14
N LYS A 88 12.76 11.87 -8.27
CA LYS A 88 12.13 12.07 -9.59
C LYS A 88 11.22 10.91 -10.01
N ALA A 89 11.55 9.68 -9.61
CA ALA A 89 10.74 8.49 -9.89
C ALA A 89 9.34 8.51 -9.27
N LEU A 90 9.07 9.45 -8.34
CA LEU A 90 7.77 9.56 -7.66
C LEU A 90 6.87 10.65 -8.25
N LEU A 91 7.36 11.47 -9.20
CA LEU A 91 6.62 12.66 -9.66
C LEU A 91 5.24 12.32 -10.20
N ASP A 92 5.14 11.26 -11.00
CA ASP A 92 3.90 10.84 -11.66
C ASP A 92 3.05 9.88 -10.82
N VAL A 93 3.50 9.55 -9.60
CA VAL A 93 2.78 8.63 -8.73
C VAL A 93 1.57 9.33 -8.09
N ALA A 94 0.37 8.82 -8.33
CA ALA A 94 -0.84 9.34 -7.70
C ALA A 94 -0.98 8.85 -6.25
N GLU A 95 -1.41 9.74 -5.35
CA GLU A 95 -1.65 9.39 -3.94
C GLU A 95 -2.65 8.24 -3.79
N LYS A 96 -3.70 8.22 -4.61
CA LYS A 96 -4.70 7.15 -4.62
C LYS A 96 -4.12 5.79 -4.99
N ASP A 97 -3.09 5.74 -5.84
CA ASP A 97 -2.42 4.48 -6.20
C ASP A 97 -1.55 3.99 -5.04
N VAL A 98 -0.85 4.90 -4.34
CA VAL A 98 -0.10 4.56 -3.11
C VAL A 98 -1.04 4.08 -2.00
N CYS A 99 -2.18 4.74 -1.85
CA CYS A 99 -3.22 4.34 -0.89
C CYS A 99 -3.79 2.96 -1.25
N LEU A 100 -4.06 2.70 -2.54
CA LEU A 100 -4.49 1.40 -3.03
C LEU A 100 -3.46 0.31 -2.69
N ALA A 101 -2.17 0.54 -2.96
CA ALA A 101 -1.10 -0.40 -2.61
C ALA A 101 -1.02 -0.68 -1.11
N THR A 102 -1.12 0.38 -0.30
CA THR A 102 -1.17 0.31 1.16
C THR A 102 -2.31 -0.60 1.64
N LEU A 103 -3.53 -0.37 1.14
CA LEU A 103 -4.72 -1.11 1.54
C LEU A 103 -4.71 -2.55 1.04
N MET A 104 -4.25 -2.80 -0.18
CA MET A 104 -4.16 -4.15 -0.75
C MET A 104 -3.12 -5.02 -0.03
N TYR A 105 -1.98 -4.43 0.36
CA TYR A 105 -0.98 -5.12 1.18
C TYR A 105 -1.55 -5.50 2.56
N GLU A 106 -2.27 -4.58 3.20
CA GLU A 106 -2.92 -4.87 4.49
C GLU A 106 -4.01 -5.93 4.36
N LEU A 107 -4.82 -5.85 3.29
CA LEU A 107 -5.86 -6.84 2.99
C LEU A 107 -5.26 -8.24 2.88
N GLU A 108 -4.20 -8.41 2.09
CA GLU A 108 -3.51 -9.70 1.97
C GLU A 108 -3.00 -10.19 3.32
N LYS A 109 -2.34 -9.32 4.10
CA LYS A 109 -1.83 -9.65 5.44
C LYS A 109 -2.93 -10.13 6.37
N LEU A 110 -4.10 -9.48 6.36
CA LEU A 110 -5.26 -9.87 7.16
C LEU A 110 -5.85 -11.19 6.68
N CYS A 111 -5.95 -11.41 5.37
CA CYS A 111 -6.40 -12.67 4.79
C CYS A 111 -5.49 -13.85 5.16
N VAL A 112 -4.17 -13.69 5.06
CA VAL A 112 -3.18 -14.71 5.48
C VAL A 112 -3.34 -15.06 6.96
N ARG A 113 -3.69 -14.08 7.80
CA ARG A 113 -3.95 -14.26 9.24
C ARG A 113 -5.37 -14.71 9.57
N GLN A 114 -6.21 -14.95 8.56
CA GLN A 114 -7.63 -15.32 8.71
C GLN A 114 -8.47 -14.27 9.46
N GLN A 115 -8.03 -13.01 9.45
CA GLN A 115 -8.72 -11.88 10.10
C GLN A 115 -9.75 -11.25 9.15
N PHE A 116 -10.70 -12.06 8.67
CA PHE A 116 -11.62 -11.66 7.59
C PHE A 116 -12.56 -10.50 7.95
N ALA A 117 -12.95 -10.36 9.22
CA ALA A 117 -13.76 -9.22 9.65
C ALA A 117 -13.03 -7.90 9.41
N SER A 118 -11.77 -7.81 9.85
CA SER A 118 -10.94 -6.63 9.63
C SER A 118 -10.58 -6.44 8.14
N ALA A 119 -10.42 -7.53 7.38
CA ALA A 119 -10.21 -7.44 5.94
C ALA A 119 -11.42 -6.79 5.23
N LEU A 120 -12.64 -7.14 5.64
CA LEU A 120 -13.86 -6.55 5.10
C LEU A 120 -14.01 -5.06 5.44
N ASP A 121 -13.47 -4.62 6.58
CA ASP A 121 -13.47 -3.19 6.95
C ASP A 121 -12.64 -2.33 5.96
N LEU A 122 -11.67 -2.92 5.25
CA LEU A 122 -10.86 -2.21 4.24
C LEU A 122 -11.56 -2.08 2.88
N VAL A 123 -12.53 -2.95 2.58
CA VAL A 123 -13.17 -3.03 1.26
C VAL A 123 -13.76 -1.69 0.78
N PRO A 124 -14.47 -0.90 1.60
CA PRO A 124 -14.99 0.41 1.17
C PRO A 124 -13.86 1.38 0.77
N LEU A 125 -12.78 1.42 1.55
CA LEU A 125 -11.63 2.29 1.31
C LEU A 125 -10.91 1.91 0.00
N ILE A 126 -10.82 0.61 -0.29
CA ILE A 126 -10.25 0.10 -1.54
C ILE A 126 -11.12 0.57 -2.72
N LEU A 127 -12.44 0.40 -2.63
CA LEU A 127 -13.37 0.84 -3.68
C LEU A 127 -13.29 2.36 -3.92
N ASP A 128 -13.11 3.16 -2.87
CA ASP A 128 -12.94 4.62 -2.99
C ASP A 128 -11.62 5.00 -3.71
N CYS A 129 -10.57 4.17 -3.54
CA CYS A 129 -9.30 4.37 -4.26
C CYS A 129 -9.39 3.98 -5.73
N VAL A 130 -10.18 2.95 -6.04
CA VAL A 130 -10.37 2.46 -7.42
C VAL A 130 -11.33 3.35 -8.20
N GLY A 131 -12.46 3.75 -7.59
CA GLY A 131 -13.52 4.53 -8.24
C GLY A 131 -13.16 5.96 -8.63
N THR A 132 -11.98 6.45 -8.23
CA THR A 132 -11.45 7.74 -8.72
C THR A 132 -10.50 7.45 -9.88
N PRO A 133 -10.76 7.95 -11.10
CA PRO A 133 -9.85 7.72 -12.23
C PRO A 133 -8.46 8.24 -11.90
N SER A 134 -7.46 7.36 -11.96
CA SER A 134 -6.04 7.74 -11.91
C SER A 134 -5.77 8.65 -13.11
N ALA A 135 -5.11 9.79 -12.87
CA ALA A 135 -4.88 10.80 -13.88
C ALA A 135 -4.15 10.19 -15.10
N VAL A 136 -4.78 10.28 -16.26
CA VAL A 136 -4.28 9.75 -17.54
C VAL A 136 -2.96 10.45 -17.93
N PRO A 137 -1.95 9.71 -18.43
CA PRO A 137 -0.83 10.33 -19.14
C PRO A 137 -1.36 10.92 -20.44
N GLN A 138 -1.21 12.23 -20.62
CA GLN A 138 -1.44 12.86 -21.93
C GLN A 138 -0.39 12.32 -22.91
N GLU A 139 -0.77 11.33 -23.71
CA GLU A 139 -0.13 11.06 -24.99
C GLU A 139 -0.15 12.36 -25.79
N THR A 140 1.03 12.97 -25.94
CA THR A 140 1.21 14.13 -26.82
C THR A 140 1.71 13.61 -28.16
N VAL A 141 0.95 13.95 -29.19
CA VAL A 141 1.10 13.70 -30.63
C VAL A 141 2.50 14.03 -31.15
#